data_AF-A0A3B8PN81-F1
#
_entry.id   AF-A0A3B8PN81-F1
#
_cell.length_a   1.000
_cell.length_b   1.000
_cell.length_c   1.000
_cell.angle_alpha   90.00
_cell.angle_beta   90.00
_cell.angle_gamma   90.00
#
_symmetry.space_group_name_H-M   'P 1'
#
loop_
_entity.id
_entity.type
_entity.pdbx_description
1 polymer ?
#
loop_
_entity_poly.entity_id
_entity_poly.type
_entity_poly.pdbx_seq_one_letter_code
_entity_poly.pdbx_strand_id
1 'polypeptide(L)'
;TPNGPLGQGFATRLYGRLEYDRTRKTFIRFDIVAPGHVWGRWGDANRKSMYVERPQRAPFGFAFELATGTSPSDRIPPGGNGRYIERTGYFAD
;
A
#
# COMPACT_ATOMS: atom_id res chain seq x y z
N THR A 1 11.29 -11.04 -24.23
CA THR A 1 10.65 -12.29 -23.75
C THR A 1 9.22 -11.97 -23.39
N PRO A 2 8.22 -12.89 -23.30
CA PRO A 2 6.82 -12.46 -23.10
C PRO A 2 6.67 -11.52 -21.91
N ASN A 3 7.63 -11.60 -20.98
CA ASN A 3 7.99 -10.51 -20.10
C ASN A 3 9.52 -10.32 -20.06
N GLY A 4 10.09 -9.31 -20.73
CA GLY A 4 11.43 -8.75 -20.41
C GLY A 4 11.49 -8.33 -18.93
N PRO A 5 12.63 -7.92 -18.35
CA PRO A 5 12.77 -7.83 -16.89
C PRO A 5 11.70 -6.88 -16.37
N LEU A 6 10.62 -7.42 -15.80
CA LEU A 6 9.47 -6.60 -15.45
C LEU A 6 9.98 -5.62 -14.39
N GLY A 7 9.82 -4.33 -14.68
CA GLY A 7 9.91 -3.32 -13.63
C GLY A 7 9.04 -3.77 -12.44
N GLN A 8 9.45 -3.37 -11.24
CA GLN A 8 8.73 -3.67 -10.01
C GLN A 8 7.23 -3.44 -10.21
N GLY A 9 6.41 -4.39 -9.78
CA GLY A 9 4.96 -4.30 -9.97
C GLY A 9 4.15 -5.11 -8.98
N PHE A 10 2.89 -4.74 -8.86
CA PHE A 10 1.88 -5.39 -8.04
C PHE A 10 0.55 -5.33 -8.78
N ALA A 11 -0.12 -6.47 -8.90
CA ALA A 11 -1.47 -6.56 -9.47
C ALA A 11 -2.37 -7.32 -8.52
N THR A 12 -3.56 -6.78 -8.32
CA THR A 12 -4.49 -7.24 -7.31
C THR A 12 -5.92 -6.88 -7.70
N ARG A 13 -6.89 -7.64 -7.18
CA ARG A 13 -8.29 -7.24 -7.17
C ARG A 13 -8.59 -6.58 -5.82
N LEU A 14 -9.44 -5.56 -5.83
CA LEU A 14 -9.96 -4.98 -4.60
C LEU A 14 -11.20 -5.76 -4.16
N TYR A 15 -11.25 -6.15 -2.91
CA TYR A 15 -12.40 -6.80 -2.28
C TYR A 15 -12.86 -5.96 -1.09
N GLY A 16 -14.17 -5.93 -0.86
CA GLY A 16 -14.76 -5.29 0.32
C GLY A 16 -15.82 -4.25 -0.02
N ARG A 17 -15.94 -3.21 0.82
CA ARG A 17 -17.02 -2.22 0.76
C ARG A 17 -16.46 -0.81 0.79
N LEU A 18 -17.09 0.04 -0.02
CA LEU A 18 -16.82 1.47 -0.08
C LEU A 18 -18.17 2.20 -0.02
N GLU A 19 -18.27 3.23 0.81
CA GLU A 19 -19.48 4.04 0.91
C GLU A 19 -19.20 5.50 0.63
N TYR A 20 -20.02 6.08 -0.26
CA TYR A 20 -19.97 7.48 -0.63
C TYR A 20 -21.28 8.18 -0.27
N ASP A 21 -21.21 9.20 0.56
CA ASP A 21 -22.31 10.10 0.83
C ASP A 21 -22.38 11.13 -0.30
N ARG A 22 -23.42 11.01 -1.14
CA ARG A 22 -23.64 11.89 -2.29
C ARG A 22 -24.04 13.32 -1.90
N THR A 23 -24.68 13.50 -0.74
CA THR A 23 -25.10 14.81 -0.26
C THR A 23 -23.90 15.59 0.24
N ARG A 24 -23.07 14.94 1.07
CA ARG A 24 -21.83 15.52 1.60
C ARG A 24 -20.67 15.49 0.61
N LYS A 25 -20.84 14.77 -0.50
CA LYS A 25 -19.84 14.54 -1.55
C LYS A 25 -18.53 13.97 -1.01
N THR A 26 -18.62 13.09 -0.01
CA THR A 26 -17.45 12.50 0.66
C THR A 26 -17.60 11.01 0.82
N PHE A 27 -16.48 10.30 0.83
CA PHE A 27 -16.47 8.91 1.30
C PHE A 27 -16.62 8.88 2.83
N ILE A 28 -17.36 7.88 3.32
CA ILE A 28 -17.67 7.73 4.75
C ILE A 28 -17.24 6.38 5.32
N ARG A 29 -16.84 5.41 4.49
CA ARG A 29 -16.33 4.11 4.92
C ARG A 29 -15.53 3.43 3.83
N PHE A 30 -14.31 2.99 4.15
CA PHE A 30 -13.53 2.03 3.36
C PHE A 30 -13.28 0.80 4.24
N ASP A 31 -13.71 -0.37 3.79
CA ASP A 31 -13.25 -1.66 4.31
C ASP A 31 -12.76 -2.47 3.12
N ILE A 32 -11.52 -2.24 2.70
CA ILE A 32 -11.00 -2.84 1.47
C ILE A 32 -9.74 -3.63 1.75
N VAL A 33 -9.66 -4.82 1.17
CA VAL A 33 -8.42 -5.60 1.11
C VAL A 33 -8.02 -5.84 -0.34
N ALA A 34 -6.72 -5.79 -0.58
CA ALA A 34 -6.12 -5.96 -1.89
C ALA A 34 -5.05 -7.06 -1.86
N PRO A 35 -5.42 -8.35 -1.71
CA PRO A 35 -4.47 -9.44 -1.70
C PRO A 35 -3.98 -9.74 -3.12
N GLY A 36 -2.67 -9.79 -3.30
CA GLY A 36 -2.08 -10.04 -4.61
C GLY A 36 -0.68 -10.61 -4.52
N HIS A 37 0.04 -10.44 -5.60
CA HIS A 37 1.45 -10.83 -5.65
C HIS A 37 2.28 -9.69 -6.20
N VAL A 38 3.41 -9.42 -5.53
CA VAL A 38 4.43 -8.49 -6.00
C VAL A 38 5.48 -9.24 -6.82
N TRP A 39 6.08 -8.57 -7.79
CA TRP A 39 7.20 -9.09 -8.58
C TRP A 39 8.20 -7.98 -8.91
N GLY A 40 9.34 -8.38 -9.46
CA GLY A 40 10.40 -7.47 -9.90
C GLY A 40 11.29 -7.01 -8.75
N ARG A 41 12.23 -6.13 -9.06
CA ARG A 41 13.25 -5.65 -8.13
C ARG A 41 12.84 -4.32 -7.53
N TRP A 42 12.70 -4.27 -6.21
CA TRP A 42 12.53 -3.02 -5.48
C TRP A 42 13.86 -2.27 -5.46
N GLY A 43 14.01 -1.21 -6.26
CA GLY A 43 15.26 -0.46 -6.28
C GLY A 43 15.45 0.48 -7.45
N ASP A 44 14.90 1.69 -7.35
CA ASP A 44 15.48 2.84 -8.03
C ASP A 44 15.67 4.00 -7.05
N ALA A 45 16.75 3.89 -6.29
CA ALA A 45 17.58 5.05 -6.02
C ALA A 45 18.97 4.71 -6.57
N ASN A 46 19.26 5.13 -7.81
CA ASN A 46 20.57 5.04 -8.45
C ASN A 46 21.13 3.60 -8.58
N ARG A 47 20.28 2.59 -8.86
CA ARG A 47 20.66 1.17 -8.94
C ARG A 47 21.30 0.58 -7.67
N LYS A 48 21.22 1.27 -6.52
CA LYS A 48 21.93 0.92 -5.28
C LYS A 48 21.03 0.51 -4.11
N SER A 49 19.72 0.75 -4.19
CA SER A 49 18.83 0.51 -3.05
C SER A 49 18.05 -0.80 -3.15
N MET A 50 18.16 -1.57 -2.06
CA MET A 50 17.44 -2.79 -1.66
C MET A 50 17.64 -4.05 -2.53
N TYR A 51 18.35 -5.02 -1.96
CA TYR A 51 18.60 -6.35 -2.54
C TYR A 51 17.42 -7.32 -2.39
N VAL A 52 16.22 -6.84 -2.07
CA VAL A 52 15.06 -7.71 -1.92
C VAL A 52 14.50 -8.01 -3.31
N GLU A 53 15.20 -8.89 -4.01
CA GLU A 53 14.62 -9.60 -5.14
C GLU A 53 13.61 -10.60 -4.56
N ARG A 54 12.35 -10.44 -4.93
CA ARG A 54 11.34 -11.47 -4.69
C ARG A 54 11.24 -12.28 -5.96
N PRO A 55 11.99 -13.40 -6.09
CA PRO A 55 11.90 -14.23 -7.26
C PRO A 55 10.44 -14.69 -7.41
N GLN A 56 9.93 -14.64 -8.64
CA GLN A 56 8.54 -14.99 -8.98
C GLN A 56 7.49 -14.01 -8.38
N ARG A 57 6.27 -14.50 -8.19
CA ARG A 57 5.14 -13.76 -7.63
C ARG A 57 5.07 -14.06 -6.14
N ALA A 58 5.49 -13.12 -5.29
CA ALA A 58 5.44 -13.29 -3.84
C ALA A 58 4.13 -12.73 -3.25
N PRO A 59 3.44 -13.44 -2.35
CA PRO A 59 2.22 -12.95 -1.71
C PRO A 59 2.46 -11.63 -0.98
N PHE A 60 1.60 -10.64 -1.23
CA PHE A 60 1.64 -9.33 -0.62
C PHE A 60 0.25 -8.69 -0.68
N GLY A 61 -0.09 -7.78 0.22
CA GLY A 61 -1.40 -7.14 0.20
C GLY A 61 -1.45 -5.88 1.03
N PHE A 62 -2.51 -5.10 0.76
CA PHE A 62 -2.85 -3.90 1.52
C PHE A 62 -4.24 -4.06 2.12
N ALA A 63 -4.41 -3.52 3.33
CA ALA A 63 -5.71 -3.20 3.89
C ALA A 63 -5.88 -1.68 3.83
N PHE A 64 -7.08 -1.24 3.48
CA PHE A 64 -7.44 0.18 3.43
C PHE A 64 -8.63 0.42 4.35
N GLU A 65 -8.47 1.42 5.20
CA GLU A 65 -9.53 2.01 6.00
C GLU A 65 -9.63 3.50 5.72
N LEU A 66 -10.79 4.10 6.03
CA LEU A 66 -10.97 5.53 5.86
C LEU A 66 -10.31 6.24 7.04
N ALA A 67 -9.27 7.03 6.74
CA ALA A 67 -8.62 7.88 7.72
C ALA A 67 -9.65 8.80 8.42
N THR A 68 -9.60 8.83 9.74
CA THR A 68 -10.50 9.65 10.56
C THR A 68 -9.86 11.00 10.94
N GLY A 69 -8.54 11.12 10.78
CA GLY A 69 -7.75 12.29 11.15
C GLY A 69 -7.46 12.39 12.65
N THR A 70 -7.93 11.40 13.43
CA THR A 70 -7.75 11.32 14.88
C THR A 70 -6.39 10.75 15.28
N SER A 71 -5.78 9.93 14.41
CA SER A 71 -4.43 9.40 14.61
C SER A 71 -3.37 10.27 13.94
N PRO A 72 -2.21 10.54 14.58
CA PRO A 72 -1.05 11.12 13.91
C PRO A 72 -0.60 10.33 12.67
N SER A 73 -0.84 9.00 12.65
CA SER A 73 -0.50 8.13 11.52
C SER A 73 -1.26 8.48 10.24
N ASP A 74 -2.50 8.97 10.36
CA ASP A 74 -3.35 9.40 9.23
C ASP A 74 -2.76 10.60 8.47
N ARG A 75 -1.81 11.32 9.08
CA ARG A 75 -1.19 12.52 8.52
C ARG A 75 0.14 12.24 7.81
N ILE A 76 0.57 10.98 7.76
CA ILE A 76 1.79 10.58 7.09
C ILE A 76 1.50 10.48 5.58
N PRO A 77 2.12 11.31 4.72
CA PRO A 77 1.87 11.24 3.28
C PRO A 77 2.35 9.89 2.70
N PRO A 78 1.69 9.37 1.64
CA PRO A 78 2.15 8.16 0.97
C PRO A 78 3.60 8.33 0.48
N GLY A 79 4.47 7.39 0.86
CA GLY A 79 5.93 7.48 0.66
C GLY A 79 6.71 8.09 1.84
N GLY A 80 6.03 8.43 2.94
CA GLY A 80 6.64 8.93 4.17
C GLY A 80 7.68 7.98 4.74
N ASN A 81 8.80 8.54 5.18
CA ASN A 81 9.92 7.82 5.78
C ASN A 81 9.41 6.87 6.89
N GLY A 82 9.65 5.56 6.76
CA GLY A 82 9.15 4.52 7.67
C GLY A 82 9.48 4.76 9.15
N ARG A 83 10.49 5.59 9.43
CA ARG A 83 10.83 6.08 10.78
C ARG A 83 9.65 6.74 11.53
N TYR A 84 8.68 7.30 10.82
CA TYR A 84 7.49 7.92 11.45
C TYR A 84 6.46 6.88 11.93
N ILE A 85 6.42 5.69 11.32
CA ILE A 85 5.48 4.61 11.64
C ILE A 85 5.91 3.87 12.92
N GLU A 86 7.21 3.73 13.16
CA GLU A 86 7.77 3.06 14.35
C GLU A 86 7.33 3.68 15.69
N ARG A 87 6.96 4.98 15.69
CA ARG A 87 6.55 5.70 16.91
C ARG A 87 5.04 5.79 17.11
N THR A 88 4.27 5.56 16.05
CA THR A 88 2.84 5.89 16.01
C THR A 88 1.97 4.65 15.90
N GLY A 89 2.51 3.54 15.40
CA GLY A 89 1.79 2.28 15.23
C GLY A 89 0.66 2.40 14.22
N TYR A 90 0.68 1.57 13.18
CA TYR A 90 -0.48 1.49 12.27
C TYR A 90 -1.68 0.81 12.95
N PHE A 91 -1.43 -0.01 13.98
CA PHE A 91 -2.43 -0.69 14.81
C PHE A 91 -2.22 -0.40 16.31
N ALA A 92 -1.73 0.79 16.68
CA ALA A 92 -1.62 1.10 18.10
C ALA A 92 -3.04 1.26 18.69
N ASP A 93 -3.34 0.40 19.67
CA ASP A 93 -4.54 0.47 20.51
C ASP A 93 -4.62 1.80 21.29
#